data_AF-A0A4V1IY57-F1
#
_entry.id   AF-A0A4V1IY57-F1
#
_cell.length_a   1.000
_cell.length_b   1.000
_cell.length_c   1.000
_cell.angle_alpha   90.00
_cell.angle_beta   90.00
_cell.angle_gamma   90.00
#
_symmetry.space_group_name_H-M   'P 1'
#
loop_
_entity.id
_entity.type
_entity.pdbx_description
1 polymer ?
#
loop_
_entity_poly.entity_id
_entity_poly.type
_entity_poly.pdbx_seq_one_letter_code
_entity_poly.pdbx_strand_id
1 'polypeptide(L)'
;MRESNYCSVQHSRAALTLSPNHYDRRALDVTADLPLLNTLTHLSALTSSSSAVREVLTTDGGLERLIRLLDQTPRMNPKDRTTAWRWTLAWHSVVNVGIRGTERVRFRVEQAGGIRLAVTVLDGYL
;
A
#
# COMPACT_ATOMS: atom_id res chain seq x y z
N MET A 1 7.16 -17.90 -16.52
CA MET A 1 5.94 -17.85 -15.69
C MET A 1 6.33 -17.25 -14.34
N ARG A 2 5.70 -16.15 -13.90
CA ARG A 2 6.06 -15.49 -12.64
C ARG A 2 5.56 -16.36 -11.48
N GLU A 3 6.46 -16.81 -10.61
CA GLU A 3 6.08 -17.57 -9.43
C GLU A 3 5.24 -16.68 -8.50
N SER A 4 3.95 -17.01 -8.44
CA SER A 4 3.03 -16.52 -7.43
C SER A 4 3.50 -17.06 -6.08
N ASN A 5 3.83 -16.14 -5.16
CA ASN A 5 4.29 -16.37 -3.77
C ASN A 5 5.82 -16.36 -3.58
N TYR A 6 6.39 -15.15 -3.49
CA TYR A 6 7.79 -14.96 -3.13
C TYR A 6 8.00 -15.34 -1.65
N CYS A 7 8.76 -16.41 -1.42
CA CYS A 7 9.24 -16.81 -0.11
C CYS A 7 10.60 -16.17 0.18
N SER A 8 10.84 -15.74 1.42
CA SER A 8 12.13 -15.19 1.81
C SER A 8 12.96 -16.27 2.48
N VAL A 9 13.74 -17.01 1.67
CA VAL A 9 14.63 -18.09 2.15
C VAL A 9 15.62 -17.56 3.21
N GLN A 10 16.16 -16.36 3.00
CA GLN A 10 17.09 -15.71 3.94
C GLN A 10 16.50 -15.49 5.34
N HIS A 11 15.19 -15.37 5.44
CA HIS A 11 14.50 -15.11 6.70
C HIS A 11 13.67 -16.31 7.19
N SER A 12 13.74 -17.45 6.48
CA SER A 12 12.91 -18.63 6.74
C SER A 12 11.41 -18.30 6.89
N ARG A 13 10.90 -17.36 6.08
CA ARG A 13 9.49 -16.97 6.09
C ARG A 13 8.83 -17.33 4.77
N ALA A 14 7.62 -17.88 4.88
CA ALA A 14 6.77 -18.24 3.75
C ALA A 14 6.31 -17.02 2.92
N ALA A 15 6.44 -15.80 3.46
CA ALA A 15 6.12 -14.55 2.79
C ALA A 15 7.07 -13.42 3.22
N LEU A 16 7.23 -12.40 2.36
CA LEU A 16 7.93 -11.17 2.69
C LEU A 16 7.16 -10.37 3.75
N THR A 17 7.76 -10.17 4.91
CA THR A 17 7.22 -9.31 5.98
C THR A 17 7.99 -8.01 6.01
N LEU A 18 7.29 -6.88 5.85
CA LEU A 18 7.92 -5.57 5.91
C LEU A 18 8.33 -5.21 7.34
N SER A 19 9.51 -4.62 7.48
CA SER A 19 9.99 -4.06 8.74
C SER A 19 10.61 -2.68 8.48
N PRO A 20 10.85 -1.84 9.51
CA PRO A 20 11.43 -0.52 9.31
C PRO A 20 12.78 -0.54 8.58
N ASN A 21 13.55 -1.62 8.74
CA ASN A 21 14.87 -1.80 8.13
C ASN A 21 14.83 -2.65 6.85
N HIS A 22 13.67 -3.21 6.50
CA HIS A 22 13.51 -4.10 5.35
C HIS A 22 12.18 -3.80 4.66
N TYR A 23 12.19 -2.78 3.82
CA TYR A 23 11.13 -2.50 2.88
C TYR A 23 11.50 -3.09 1.51
N ASP A 24 10.63 -3.94 0.96
CA ASP A 24 10.76 -4.47 -0.39
C ASP A 24 9.44 -4.25 -1.15
N ARG A 25 9.55 -3.53 -2.28
CA ARG A 25 8.45 -3.25 -3.20
C ARG A 25 7.71 -4.52 -3.63
N ARG A 26 8.43 -5.63 -3.82
CA ARG A 26 7.87 -6.89 -4.33
C ARG A 26 6.75 -7.43 -3.45
N ALA A 27 6.74 -7.08 -2.16
CA ALA A 27 5.67 -7.44 -1.24
C ALA A 27 4.30 -6.85 -1.66
N LEU A 28 4.27 -5.73 -2.38
CA LEU A 28 3.05 -5.11 -2.90
C LEU A 28 2.54 -5.73 -4.22
N ASP A 29 3.38 -6.51 -4.90
CA ASP A 29 3.04 -7.17 -6.16
C ASP A 29 2.48 -8.59 -5.98
N VAL A 30 2.28 -9.02 -4.74
CA VAL A 30 1.72 -10.33 -4.41
C VAL A 30 0.24 -10.41 -4.83
N THR A 31 -0.12 -11.51 -5.51
CA THR A 31 -1.48 -11.77 -6.00
C THR A 31 -2.37 -12.51 -4.99
N ALA A 32 -1.77 -13.10 -3.95
CA ALA A 32 -2.49 -13.80 -2.91
C ALA A 32 -3.05 -12.81 -1.86
N ASP A 33 -4.29 -13.04 -1.43
CA ASP A 33 -5.02 -12.12 -0.54
C ASP A 33 -4.41 -12.01 0.86
N LEU A 34 -4.05 -13.14 1.48
CA LEU A 34 -3.52 -13.19 2.85
C LEU A 34 -2.14 -12.53 2.98
N PRO A 35 -1.14 -12.83 2.13
CA PRO A 35 0.15 -12.17 2.20
C PRO A 35 0.04 -10.67 1.90
N LEU A 36 -0.78 -10.27 0.92
CA LEU A 36 -0.98 -8.86 0.61
C LEU A 36 -1.59 -8.11 1.80
N LEU A 37 -2.59 -8.69 2.46
CA LEU A 37 -3.17 -8.10 3.67
C LEU A 37 -2.14 -7.95 4.79
N ASN A 38 -1.30 -8.96 5.00
CA ASN A 38 -0.22 -8.90 5.98
C ASN A 38 0.80 -7.79 5.64
N THR A 39 1.20 -7.70 4.38
CA THR A 39 2.07 -6.63 3.89
C THR A 39 1.46 -5.25 4.13
N LEU A 40 0.19 -5.03 3.77
CA LEU A 40 -0.50 -3.75 3.96
C LEU A 40 -0.65 -3.40 5.44
N THR A 41 -0.88 -4.39 6.30
CA THR A 41 -0.97 -4.18 7.76
C THR A 41 0.35 -3.61 8.29
N HIS A 42 1.47 -4.26 7.98
CA HIS A 42 2.78 -3.76 8.37
C HIS A 42 3.11 -2.43 7.69
N LEU A 43 2.78 -2.25 6.42
CA LEU A 43 3.03 -1.00 5.69
C LEU A 43 2.29 0.20 6.30
N SER A 44 1.04 0.03 6.73
CA SER A 44 0.29 1.11 7.39
C SER A 44 0.97 1.59 8.67
N ALA A 45 1.53 0.68 9.46
CA ALA A 45 2.31 1.01 10.65
C ALA A 45 3.64 1.70 10.29
N LEU A 46 4.35 1.18 9.28
CA LEU A 46 5.65 1.72 8.85
C LEU A 46 5.53 3.10 8.20
N THR A 47 4.49 3.34 7.41
CA THR A 47 4.20 4.65 6.82
C THR A 47 3.87 5.71 7.88
N SER A 48 3.41 5.30 9.07
CA SER A 48 3.23 6.20 10.21
C SER A 48 4.56 6.51 10.91
N SER A 49 5.37 5.49 11.18
CA SER A 49 6.57 5.60 12.04
C SER A 49 7.88 5.96 11.33
N SER A 50 8.07 5.58 10.06
CA SER A 50 9.35 5.71 9.35
C SER A 50 9.27 6.70 8.18
N SER A 51 10.05 7.78 8.23
CA SER A 51 10.20 8.72 7.11
C SER A 51 10.94 8.09 5.93
N ALA A 52 11.93 7.23 6.19
CA ALA A 52 12.69 6.55 5.14
C ALA A 52 11.77 5.67 4.27
N VAL A 53 10.84 4.94 4.87
CA VAL A 53 9.86 4.12 4.12
C VAL A 53 8.97 5.00 3.25
N ARG A 54 8.54 6.18 3.73
CA ARG A 54 7.73 7.13 2.94
C ARG A 54 8.49 7.65 1.71
N GLU A 55 9.77 7.98 1.86
CA GLU A 55 10.62 8.47 0.76
C GLU A 55 10.93 7.35 -0.27
N VAL A 56 11.14 6.12 0.20
CA VAL A 56 11.35 4.99 -0.72
C VAL A 56 10.07 4.69 -1.52
N LEU A 57 8.90 4.68 -0.86
CA LEU A 57 7.58 4.45 -1.49
C LEU A 57 7.24 5.44 -2.63
N THR A 58 7.72 6.68 -2.55
CA THR A 58 7.49 7.69 -3.60
C THR A 58 8.48 7.58 -4.76
N THR A 59 9.64 6.96 -4.51
CA THR A 59 10.75 6.85 -5.47
C THR A 59 10.67 5.56 -6.27
N ASP A 60 10.28 4.45 -5.64
CA ASP A 60 10.23 3.12 -6.24
C ASP A 60 8.94 2.83 -7.02
N GLY A 61 8.01 3.78 -7.05
CA GLY A 61 6.70 3.66 -7.69
C GLY A 61 5.64 2.95 -6.83
N GLY A 62 5.90 2.77 -5.52
CA GLY A 62 5.07 1.97 -4.59
C GLY A 62 3.73 2.62 -4.36
N LEU A 63 3.72 3.95 -4.38
CA LEU A 63 2.53 4.77 -4.28
C LEU A 63 1.55 4.53 -5.44
N GLU A 64 2.04 4.49 -6.67
CA GLU A 64 1.26 4.20 -7.88
C GLU A 64 0.66 2.78 -7.81
N ARG A 65 1.39 1.84 -7.20
CA ARG A 65 0.87 0.49 -6.96
C ARG A 65 -0.27 0.49 -5.94
N LEU A 66 -0.13 1.23 -4.84
CA LEU A 66 -1.20 1.40 -3.83
C LEU A 66 -2.44 2.06 -4.45
N ILE A 67 -2.27 3.07 -5.28
CA ILE A 67 -3.38 3.76 -5.95
C ILE A 67 -4.10 2.81 -6.92
N ARG A 68 -3.36 2.03 -7.71
CA ARG A 68 -3.97 0.98 -8.55
C ARG A 68 -4.72 -0.08 -7.75
N LEU A 69 -4.18 -0.47 -6.57
CA LEU A 69 -4.90 -1.38 -5.68
C LEU A 69 -6.23 -0.75 -5.26
N LEU A 70 -6.20 0.52 -4.82
CA LEU A 70 -7.38 1.28 -4.41
C LEU A 70 -8.41 1.45 -5.51
N ASP A 71 -8.03 1.60 -6.78
CA ASP A 71 -8.95 1.68 -7.92
C ASP A 71 -9.59 0.32 -8.29
N GLN A 72 -8.91 -0.79 -8.01
CA GLN A 72 -9.40 -2.13 -8.35
C GLN A 72 -10.42 -2.65 -7.33
N THR A 73 -10.24 -2.30 -6.06
CA THR A 73 -11.04 -2.77 -4.91
C THR A 73 -12.51 -2.34 -4.88
N PRO A 74 -12.92 -1.12 -5.28
CA PRO A 74 -14.34 -0.72 -5.37
C PRO A 74 -15.16 -1.56 -6.34
N ARG A 75 -14.50 -2.26 -7.27
CA ARG A 75 -15.15 -3.20 -8.20
C ARG A 75 -15.33 -4.60 -7.59
N MET A 76 -14.81 -4.85 -6.39
CA MET A 76 -14.96 -6.12 -5.66
C MET A 76 -16.17 -6.08 -4.72
N ASN A 77 -16.71 -7.27 -4.45
CA ASN A 77 -17.94 -7.46 -3.70
C ASN A 77 -17.83 -6.85 -2.28
N PRO A 78 -18.71 -5.90 -1.88
CA PRO A 78 -18.65 -5.25 -0.57
C PRO A 78 -18.92 -6.22 0.59
N LYS A 79 -19.40 -7.44 0.33
CA LYS A 79 -19.55 -8.50 1.33
C LYS A 79 -18.21 -9.15 1.72
N ASP A 80 -17.16 -8.97 0.92
CA ASP A 80 -15.85 -9.56 1.20
C ASP A 80 -15.08 -8.69 2.20
N ARG A 81 -15.15 -9.08 3.48
CA ARG A 81 -14.46 -8.38 4.58
C ARG A 81 -12.96 -8.20 4.31
N THR A 82 -12.30 -9.18 3.71
CA THR A 82 -10.88 -9.09 3.34
C THR A 82 -10.60 -7.99 2.31
N THR A 83 -11.49 -7.78 1.34
CA THR A 83 -11.40 -6.71 0.34
C THR A 83 -11.52 -5.34 1.00
N ALA A 84 -12.53 -5.16 1.86
CA ALA A 84 -12.70 -3.91 2.59
C ALA A 84 -11.47 -3.58 3.45
N TRP A 85 -10.92 -4.57 4.15
CA TRP A 85 -9.73 -4.39 4.98
C TRP A 85 -8.48 -4.02 4.15
N ARG A 86 -8.26 -4.65 2.99
CA ARG A 86 -7.16 -4.29 2.09
C ARG A 86 -7.30 -2.85 1.60
N TRP A 87 -8.50 -2.45 1.20
CA TRP A 87 -8.77 -1.09 0.75
C TRP A 87 -8.45 -0.07 1.86
N THR A 88 -8.99 -0.30 3.07
CA THR A 88 -8.76 0.60 4.22
C THR A 88 -7.27 0.72 4.57
N LEU A 89 -6.54 -0.40 4.60
CA LEU A 89 -5.11 -0.38 4.91
C LEU A 89 -4.28 0.32 3.82
N ALA A 90 -4.58 0.06 2.55
CA ALA A 90 -3.93 0.75 1.43
C ALA A 90 -4.22 2.26 1.46
N TRP A 91 -5.47 2.65 1.75
CA TRP A 91 -5.87 4.04 1.88
C TRP A 91 -5.15 4.72 3.04
N HIS A 92 -5.10 4.07 4.20
CA HIS A 92 -4.33 4.56 5.35
C HIS A 92 -2.85 4.75 5.01
N SER A 93 -2.22 3.83 4.27
CA SER A 93 -0.83 4.00 3.84
C SER A 93 -0.64 5.23 2.95
N VAL A 94 -1.53 5.48 1.97
CA VAL A 94 -1.48 6.67 1.10
C VAL A 94 -1.67 7.96 1.91
N VAL A 95 -2.68 8.00 2.79
CA VAL A 95 -2.96 9.16 3.65
C VAL A 95 -1.80 9.45 4.60
N ASN A 96 -1.20 8.43 5.21
CA ASN A 96 -0.05 8.60 6.09
C ASN A 96 1.16 9.20 5.35
N VAL A 97 1.41 8.75 4.12
CA VAL A 97 2.47 9.32 3.25
C VAL A 97 2.18 10.79 2.95
N GLY A 98 0.93 11.15 2.63
CA GLY A 98 0.53 12.53 2.35
C GLY A 98 0.63 13.45 3.57
N ILE A 99 0.08 13.04 4.72
CA ILE A 99 0.03 13.89 5.93
C ILE A 99 1.44 14.08 6.52
N ARG A 100 2.19 13.00 6.69
CA ARG A 100 3.49 12.99 7.39
C ARG A 100 4.69 13.16 6.45
N GLY A 101 4.46 13.29 5.15
CA GLY A 101 5.50 13.49 4.14
C GLY A 101 6.01 14.92 4.09
N THR A 102 7.23 15.07 3.55
CA THR A 102 7.79 16.36 3.14
C THR A 102 7.01 16.93 1.95
N GLU A 103 7.26 18.19 1.59
CA GLU A 103 6.64 18.82 0.41
C GLU A 103 6.83 17.98 -0.87
N ARG A 104 8.04 17.45 -1.08
CA ARG A 104 8.37 16.62 -2.24
C ARG A 104 7.53 15.34 -2.28
N VAL A 105 7.34 14.70 -1.12
CA VAL A 105 6.47 13.51 -0.98
C VAL A 105 5.03 13.86 -1.29
N ARG A 106 4.51 14.98 -0.77
CA ARG A 106 3.14 15.44 -1.03
C ARG A 106 2.89 15.71 -2.51
N PHE A 107 3.85 16.32 -3.19
CA PHE A 107 3.78 16.55 -4.63
C PHE A 107 3.75 15.22 -5.40
N ARG A 108 4.56 14.22 -5.00
CA ARG A 108 4.51 12.87 -5.60
C ARG A 108 3.17 12.17 -5.35
N VAL A 109 2.55 12.37 -4.18
CA VAL A 109 1.20 11.85 -3.88
C VAL A 109 0.15 12.43 -4.82
N GLU A 110 0.23 13.72 -5.12
CA GLU A 110 -0.64 14.36 -6.09
C GLU A 110 -0.42 13.80 -7.50
N GLN A 111 0.83 13.74 -7.97
CA GLN A 111 1.16 13.17 -9.28
C GLN A 111 0.70 11.72 -9.45
N ALA A 112 0.78 10.92 -8.39
CA ALA A 112 0.36 9.54 -8.42
C ALA A 112 -1.18 9.38 -8.46
N GLY A 113 -1.94 10.44 -8.13
CA GLY A 113 -3.42 10.45 -8.15
C GLY A 113 -4.08 10.39 -6.77
N GLY A 114 -3.35 10.63 -5.68
CA GLY A 114 -3.89 10.53 -4.32
C GLY A 114 -5.05 11.49 -4.03
N ILE A 115 -5.04 12.70 -4.62
CA ILE A 115 -6.13 13.68 -4.47
C ILE A 115 -7.40 13.20 -5.17
N ARG A 116 -7.29 12.61 -6.36
CA ARG A 116 -8.44 12.06 -7.09
C ARG A 116 -9.15 11.00 -6.25
N LEU A 117 -8.39 10.10 -5.64
CA LEU A 117 -8.95 9.09 -4.73
C LEU A 117 -9.66 9.72 -3.52
N ALA A 118 -9.08 10.78 -2.92
CA ALA A 118 -9.73 11.47 -1.81
C ALA A 118 -11.10 12.04 -2.21
N VAL A 119 -11.17 12.67 -3.39
CA VAL A 119 -12.43 13.18 -3.94
C VAL A 119 -13.42 12.06 -4.19
N THR A 120 -13.02 10.97 -4.86
CA THR A 120 -13.90 9.81 -5.10
C THR A 120 -14.46 9.21 -3.81
N VAL A 121 -13.64 9.15 -2.75
CA VAL A 121 -14.09 8.68 -1.43
C VAL A 121 -15.11 9.63 -0.84
N LEU A 122 -14.85 10.94 -0.85
CA LEU A 122 -15.77 11.95 -0.33
C LEU A 122 -17.09 11.98 -1.10
N ASP A 123 -17.05 11.85 -2.44
CA ASP A 123 -18.24 11.74 -3.29
C ASP A 123 -19.08 10.50 -2.94
N GLY A 124 -18.46 9.43 -2.45
CA GLY A 124 -19.18 8.25 -1.98
C GLY A 124 -19.84 8.40 -0.60
N TYR A 125 -19.52 9.46 0.14
CA TYR A 125 -20.12 9.77 1.45
C TYR A 125 -21.21 10.83 1.39
N LEU A 126 -21.28 11.61 0.30
CA LEU A 126 -22.30 12.64 0.05
C LEU A 126 -23.53 12.03 -0.64
#